data_AF-S9S7R3-F1
#
_entry.id   AF-S9S7R3-F1
#
_cell.length_a   1.000
_cell.length_b   1.000
_cell.length_c   1.000
_cell.angle_alpha   90.00
_cell.angle_beta   90.00
_cell.angle_gamma   90.00
#
_symmetry.space_group_name_H-M   'P 1'
#
loop_
_entity.id
_entity.type
_entity.pdbx_description
1 polymer ?
#
loop_
_entity_poly.entity_id
_entity_poly.type
_entity_poly.pdbx_seq_one_letter_code
_entity_poly.pdbx_strand_id
1 'polypeptide(L)'
;PETAPKLSCVIPEARHRFEALLGASVQTGVSLAIRCKHPFTPSWEQIGASPEVVAYLEAAMLAEANIIVSGATNTGKTTLLNKLLGFLPDHRRVVVAEDAPELAIDRFWDGVGLLAAREAGGSTGMIDWRQLYDHQMRATPDHVIFGEIST
;
A
#
# COMPACT_ATOMS: atom_id res chain seq x y z
N PRO A 1 -29.39 16.25 -4.23
CA PRO A 1 -28.06 16.62 -3.65
C PRO A 1 -27.60 15.53 -2.70
N GLU A 2 -26.34 15.09 -2.79
CA GLU A 2 -25.79 14.16 -1.79
C GLU A 2 -25.93 14.74 -0.39
N THR A 3 -26.49 13.96 0.53
CA THR A 3 -26.82 14.39 1.89
C THR A 3 -25.62 14.35 2.84
N ALA A 4 -24.51 13.76 2.40
CA ALA A 4 -23.23 13.70 3.12
C ALA A 4 -22.07 13.59 2.11
N PRO A 5 -21.64 14.71 1.50
CA PRO A 5 -20.55 14.68 0.52
C PRO A 5 -19.25 14.23 1.21
N LYS A 6 -18.69 13.12 0.73
CA LYS A 6 -17.39 12.60 1.14
C LYS A 6 -16.51 12.44 -0.10
N LEU A 7 -15.24 12.81 0.01
CA LEU A 7 -14.26 12.56 -1.03
C LEU A 7 -12.98 11.98 -0.42
N SER A 8 -12.67 10.75 -0.81
CA SER A 8 -11.40 10.08 -0.52
C SER A 8 -10.66 9.87 -1.84
N CYS A 9 -9.53 10.55 -2.04
CA CYS A 9 -8.80 10.43 -3.30
C CYS A 9 -7.29 10.63 -3.13
N VAL A 10 -6.56 10.47 -4.23
CA VAL A 10 -5.14 10.75 -4.33
C VAL A 10 -4.96 11.99 -5.20
N ILE A 11 -4.20 12.97 -4.71
CA ILE A 11 -3.83 14.15 -5.46
C ILE A 11 -2.87 13.72 -6.59
N PRO A 12 -3.17 14.05 -7.86
CA PRO A 12 -2.30 13.73 -9.00
C PRO A 12 -0.87 14.25 -8.81
N GLU A 13 0.09 13.60 -9.47
CA GLU A 13 1.53 13.89 -9.45
C GLU A 13 2.21 13.67 -8.08
N ALA A 14 1.74 14.34 -7.03
CA ALA A 14 2.31 14.29 -5.68
C ALA A 14 1.98 12.99 -4.91
N ARG A 15 1.00 12.22 -5.40
CA ARG A 15 0.48 10.99 -4.76
C ARG A 15 0.13 11.20 -3.27
N HIS A 16 -0.32 12.41 -2.91
CA HIS A 16 -0.76 12.72 -1.55
C HIS A 16 -2.19 12.18 -1.34
N ARG A 17 -2.51 11.65 -0.16
CA ARG A 17 -3.89 11.24 0.14
C ARG A 17 -4.68 12.48 0.57
N PHE A 18 -5.86 12.67 -0.01
CA PHE A 18 -6.80 13.72 0.35
C PHE A 18 -8.09 13.10 0.87
N GLU A 19 -8.56 13.59 2.01
CA GLU A 19 -9.84 13.20 2.61
C GLU A 19 -10.66 14.47 2.89
N ALA A 20 -11.92 14.46 2.49
CA ALA A 20 -12.89 15.50 2.80
C ALA A 20 -14.22 14.91 3.23
N LEU A 21 -14.80 15.52 4.27
CA LEU A 21 -16.16 15.24 4.72
C LEU A 21 -16.90 16.57 4.94
N LEU A 22 -18.11 16.67 4.40
CA LEU A 22 -18.97 17.84 4.52
C LEU A 22 -20.32 17.50 5.13
N GLY A 23 -20.95 18.49 5.78
CA GLY A 23 -22.33 18.41 6.25
C GLY A 23 -22.47 18.08 7.73
N ALA A 24 -23.64 17.58 8.11
CA ALA A 24 -24.04 17.43 9.51
C ALA A 24 -23.17 16.46 10.33
N SER A 25 -22.43 15.57 9.67
CA SER A 25 -21.45 14.69 10.30
C SER A 25 -20.18 15.41 10.77
N VAL A 26 -20.01 16.69 10.42
CA VAL A 26 -18.87 17.51 10.84
C VAL A 26 -19.37 18.73 11.61
N GLN A 27 -18.96 18.86 12.87
CA GLN A 27 -19.43 19.94 13.76
C GLN A 27 -19.15 21.35 13.21
N THR A 28 -18.03 21.53 12.50
CA THR A 28 -17.64 22.78 11.85
C THR A 28 -18.22 22.94 10.43
N GLY A 29 -19.01 21.97 9.97
CA GLY A 29 -19.56 21.90 8.61
C GLY A 29 -18.62 21.31 7.55
N VAL A 30 -17.30 21.36 7.76
CA VAL A 30 -16.27 20.83 6.84
C VAL A 30 -15.06 20.29 7.60
N SER A 31 -14.56 19.13 7.16
CA SER A 31 -13.31 18.51 7.60
C SER A 31 -12.47 18.14 6.38
N LEU A 32 -11.20 18.55 6.37
CA LEU A 32 -10.23 18.30 5.29
C LEU A 32 -8.93 17.78 5.90
N ALA A 33 -8.34 16.76 5.27
CA ALA A 33 -7.03 16.26 5.62
C ALA A 33 -6.22 15.93 4.35
N ILE A 34 -4.95 16.36 4.32
CA ILE A 34 -3.98 15.92 3.32
C ILE A 34 -2.87 15.18 4.04
N ARG A 35 -2.68 13.91 3.70
CA ARG A 35 -1.50 13.15 4.10
C ARG A 35 -0.48 13.21 2.97
N CYS A 36 0.52 14.09 3.16
CA CYS A 36 1.59 14.26 2.20
C CYS A 36 2.49 13.01 2.17
N LYS A 37 2.69 12.45 0.98
CA LYS A 37 3.71 11.44 0.73
C LYS A 37 5.07 12.15 0.74
N HIS A 38 5.87 11.91 1.77
CA HIS A 38 7.25 12.40 1.80
C HIS A 38 8.16 11.33 1.18
N PRO A 39 8.92 11.64 0.12
CA PRO A 39 9.97 10.72 -0.34
C PRO A 39 10.98 10.56 0.78
N PHE A 40 11.04 9.35 1.34
CA PHE A 40 11.95 8.99 2.42
C PHE A 40 12.33 7.52 2.26
N THR A 41 13.61 7.27 2.05
CA THR A 41 14.18 5.93 1.92
C THR A 41 15.12 5.71 3.10
N PRO A 42 14.66 5.13 4.23
CA PRO A 42 15.50 4.97 5.41
C PRO A 42 16.65 4.00 5.16
N SER A 43 17.76 4.18 5.89
CA SER A 43 18.75 3.13 6.07
C SER A 43 18.19 2.00 6.96
N TRP A 44 18.83 0.82 6.93
CA TRP A 44 18.47 -0.27 7.84
C TRP A 44 18.71 0.09 9.31
N GLU A 45 19.73 0.92 9.58
CA GLU A 45 20.01 1.46 10.90
C GLU A 45 18.87 2.38 11.39
N GLN A 46 18.32 3.24 10.51
CA GLN A 46 17.18 4.09 10.84
C GLN A 46 15.88 3.31 11.08
N ILE A 47 15.77 2.11 10.50
CA ILE A 47 14.69 1.16 10.80
C ILE A 47 14.90 0.48 12.16
N GLY A 48 16.12 0.50 12.70
CA GLY A 48 16.50 -0.21 13.92
C GLY A 48 16.81 -1.69 13.69
N ALA A 49 17.10 -2.10 12.45
CA ALA A 49 17.52 -3.46 12.14
C ALA A 49 19.04 -3.60 12.22
N SER A 50 19.54 -4.50 13.06
CA SER A 50 20.97 -4.82 13.11
C SER A 50 21.41 -5.54 11.83
N PRO A 51 22.70 -5.53 11.47
CA PRO A 51 23.21 -6.23 10.29
C PRO A 51 22.81 -7.71 10.24
N GLU A 52 22.76 -8.40 11.38
CA GLU A 52 22.34 -9.80 11.47
C GLU A 52 20.86 -9.99 11.11
N VAL A 53 19.99 -9.08 11.57
CA VAL A 53 18.56 -9.08 11.22
C VAL A 53 18.38 -8.79 9.74
N VAL A 54 19.14 -7.84 9.19
CA VAL A 54 19.10 -7.51 7.76
C VAL A 54 19.48 -8.72 6.91
N ALA A 55 20.57 -9.41 7.25
CA ALA A 55 21.01 -10.61 6.56
C ALA A 55 19.97 -11.75 6.64
N TYR A 56 19.32 -11.92 7.80
CA TYR A 56 18.23 -12.89 7.96
C TYR A 56 17.03 -12.55 7.06
N LEU A 57 16.62 -11.28 7.03
CA LEU A 57 15.50 -10.83 6.19
C LEU A 57 15.81 -10.96 4.70
N GLU A 58 17.03 -10.63 4.28
CA GLU A 58 17.48 -10.82 2.90
C GLU A 58 17.42 -12.29 2.50
N ALA A 59 17.96 -13.19 3.34
CA ALA A 59 17.89 -14.63 3.09
C ALA A 59 16.44 -15.14 3.01
N ALA A 60 15.55 -14.67 3.88
CA ALA A 60 14.14 -15.03 3.86
C ALA A 60 13.43 -14.55 2.58
N MET A 61 13.72 -13.32 2.12
CA MET A 61 13.18 -12.77 0.87
C MET A 61 13.65 -13.57 -0.34
N LEU A 62 14.95 -13.90 -0.41
CA LEU A 62 15.53 -14.67 -1.52
C LEU A 62 15.07 -16.13 -1.52
N ALA A 63 14.72 -16.68 -0.36
CA ALA A 63 14.10 -17.99 -0.21
C ALA A 63 12.57 -17.99 -0.44
N GLU A 64 12.00 -16.86 -0.87
CA GLU A 64 10.58 -16.71 -1.17
C GLU A 64 9.67 -17.03 0.03
N ALA A 65 10.13 -16.71 1.24
CA ALA A 65 9.34 -16.90 2.44
C ALA A 65 8.11 -15.97 2.47
N ASN A 66 7.00 -16.47 3.02
CA ASN A 66 5.83 -15.64 3.31
C ASN A 66 6.11 -14.76 4.54
N ILE A 67 6.03 -13.44 4.37
CA ILE A 67 6.35 -12.46 5.42
C ILE A 67 5.14 -11.57 5.69
N ILE A 68 4.83 -11.38 6.97
CA ILE A 68 3.82 -10.42 7.43
C ILE A 68 4.54 -9.31 8.21
N VAL A 69 4.30 -8.06 7.81
CA VAL A 69 4.78 -6.88 8.55
C VAL A 69 3.63 -6.30 9.38
N SER A 70 3.73 -6.41 10.70
CA SER A 70 2.68 -5.97 11.64
C SER A 70 3.12 -4.78 12.50
N GLY A 71 2.15 -4.02 13.00
CA GLY A 71 2.38 -2.84 13.83
C GLY A 71 1.21 -1.86 13.80
N ALA A 72 1.19 -0.90 14.73
CA ALA A 72 0.13 0.11 14.79
C ALA A 72 0.11 1.03 13.54
N THR A 73 -0.94 1.84 13.42
CA THR A 73 -1.00 2.85 12.36
C THR A 73 0.19 3.80 12.47
N ASN A 74 0.78 4.15 11.32
CA ASN A 74 1.90 5.10 11.23
C ASN A 74 3.23 4.66 11.88
N THR A 75 3.45 3.35 12.10
CA THR A 75 4.72 2.82 12.65
C THR A 75 5.75 2.40 11.59
N GLY A 76 5.56 2.78 10.32
CA GLY A 76 6.52 2.49 9.25
C GLY A 76 6.41 1.11 8.58
N LYS A 77 5.28 0.39 8.73
CA LYS A 77 5.05 -0.92 8.09
C LYS A 77 5.30 -0.90 6.58
N THR A 78 4.64 0.00 5.86
CA THR A 78 4.79 0.15 4.41
C THR A 78 6.21 0.56 4.03
N THR A 79 6.88 1.33 4.89
CA THR A 79 8.29 1.70 4.69
C THR A 79 9.21 0.49 4.79
N LEU A 80 9.02 -0.37 5.80
CA LEU A 80 9.77 -1.61 5.93
C LEU A 80 9.47 -2.56 4.76
N LEU A 81 8.20 -2.70 4.37
CA LEU A 81 7.81 -3.50 3.21
C LEU A 81 8.52 -3.04 1.94
N ASN A 82 8.53 -1.73 1.63
CA ASN A 82 9.30 -1.18 0.51
C ASN A 82 10.80 -1.50 0.56
N LYS A 83 11.41 -1.51 1.75
CA LYS A 83 12.83 -1.88 1.90
C LYS A 83 13.07 -3.36 1.66
N LEU A 84 12.17 -4.23 2.12
CA LEU A 84 12.21 -5.66 1.84
C LEU A 84 12.07 -5.95 0.34
N LEU A 85 11.19 -5.23 -0.37
CA LEU A 85 11.07 -5.34 -1.83
C LEU A 85 12.38 -5.05 -2.56
N GLY A 86 13.27 -4.25 -1.98
CA GLY A 86 14.61 -3.99 -2.51
C GLY A 86 15.50 -5.24 -2.61
N PHE A 87 15.24 -6.29 -1.82
CA PHE A 87 15.99 -7.55 -1.90
C PHE A 87 15.53 -8.44 -3.06
N LEU A 88 14.33 -8.22 -3.59
CA LEU A 88 13.85 -9.02 -4.72
C LEU A 88 14.58 -8.61 -6.02
N PRO A 89 14.94 -9.58 -6.88
CA PRO A 89 15.48 -9.27 -8.21
C PRO A 89 14.49 -8.49 -9.09
N ASP A 90 15.01 -7.59 -9.93
CA ASP A 90 14.18 -6.75 -10.81
C ASP A 90 13.39 -7.56 -11.86
N HIS A 91 13.84 -8.77 -12.22
CA HIS A 91 13.18 -9.64 -13.20
C HIS A 91 12.01 -10.47 -12.61
N ARG A 92 11.53 -10.15 -11.41
CA ARG A 92 10.34 -10.77 -10.81
C ARG A 92 9.05 -10.06 -11.26
N ARG A 93 8.02 -10.84 -11.58
CA ARG A 93 6.65 -10.35 -11.78
C ARG A 93 6.00 -10.17 -10.41
N VAL A 94 5.74 -8.92 -10.05
CA VAL A 94 5.27 -8.55 -8.72
C VAL A 94 3.89 -7.92 -8.84
N VAL A 95 2.89 -8.52 -8.20
CA VAL A 95 1.53 -8.00 -8.21
C VAL A 95 1.15 -7.54 -6.81
N VAL A 96 0.86 -6.25 -6.70
CA VAL A 96 0.50 -5.58 -5.45
C VAL A 96 -0.99 -5.26 -5.46
N ALA A 97 -1.67 -5.41 -4.32
CA ALA A 97 -2.98 -4.81 -4.06
C ALA A 97 -2.89 -3.82 -2.89
N GLU A 98 -3.36 -2.58 -3.08
CA GLU A 98 -3.40 -1.53 -2.05
C GLU A 98 -4.71 -0.72 -2.09
N ASP A 99 -5.06 -0.06 -0.99
CA ASP A 99 -6.15 0.94 -0.94
C ASP A 99 -5.74 2.29 -1.55
N ALA A 100 -4.43 2.56 -1.58
CA ALA A 100 -3.80 3.68 -2.25
C ALA A 100 -2.35 3.30 -2.63
N PRO A 101 -1.81 3.83 -3.73
CA PRO A 101 -0.50 3.41 -4.24
C PRO A 101 0.65 3.95 -3.37
N GLU A 102 1.19 3.09 -2.50
CA GLU A 102 2.31 3.42 -1.62
C GLU A 102 3.60 2.68 -1.99
N LEU A 103 3.49 1.43 -2.44
CA LEU A 103 4.64 0.58 -2.75
C LEU A 103 5.36 0.99 -4.05
N ALA A 104 6.69 0.87 -4.03
CA ALA A 104 7.58 1.20 -5.12
C ALA A 104 7.84 -0.03 -5.99
N ILE A 105 6.98 -0.26 -6.97
CA ILE A 105 7.06 -1.42 -7.87
C ILE A 105 7.65 -1.11 -9.25
N ASP A 106 7.90 0.16 -9.55
CA ASP A 106 8.39 0.62 -10.86
C ASP A 106 9.77 0.04 -11.25
N ARG A 107 10.51 -0.52 -10.28
CA ARG A 107 11.80 -1.19 -10.51
C ARG A 107 11.67 -2.59 -11.08
N PHE A 108 10.53 -3.25 -10.88
CA PHE A 108 10.30 -4.60 -11.38
C PHE A 108 9.97 -4.55 -12.86
N TRP A 109 10.47 -5.51 -13.63
CA TRP A 109 10.19 -5.62 -15.07
C TRP A 109 8.68 -5.69 -15.37
N ASP A 110 7.93 -6.27 -14.43
CA ASP A 110 6.49 -6.49 -14.50
C ASP A 110 5.87 -6.29 -13.11
N GLY A 111 5.99 -5.04 -12.65
CA GLY A 111 5.32 -4.55 -11.44
C GLY A 111 3.90 -4.09 -11.76
N VAL A 112 2.89 -4.79 -11.22
CA VAL A 112 1.47 -4.45 -11.40
C VAL A 112 0.86 -3.98 -10.08
N GLY A 113 0.34 -2.76 -10.06
CA GLY A 113 -0.40 -2.20 -8.93
C GLY A 113 -1.91 -2.28 -9.14
N LEU A 114 -2.60 -2.96 -8.23
CA LEU A 114 -4.05 -3.06 -8.19
C LEU A 114 -4.60 -2.21 -7.04
N LEU A 115 -5.71 -1.51 -7.28
CA LEU A 115 -6.32 -0.62 -6.29
C LEU A 115 -7.65 -1.18 -5.80
N ALA A 116 -7.73 -1.46 -4.50
CA ALA A 116 -8.92 -1.98 -3.84
C ALA A 116 -9.93 -0.85 -3.61
N ALA A 117 -11.22 -1.17 -3.77
CA ALA A 117 -12.28 -0.29 -3.30
C ALA A 117 -12.21 -0.15 -1.77
N ARG A 118 -12.18 1.09 -1.26
CA ARG A 118 -12.23 1.36 0.20
C ARG A 118 -13.61 1.09 0.80
N GLU A 119 -14.66 1.19 -0.02
CA GLU A 119 -16.06 0.97 0.37
C GLU A 119 -16.75 0.07 -0.67
N ALA A 120 -17.48 -0.94 -0.18
CA ALA A 120 -18.24 -1.83 -1.05
C ALA A 120 -19.45 -1.10 -1.65
N GLY A 121 -19.70 -1.28 -2.96
CA GLY A 121 -20.90 -0.78 -3.62
C GLY A 121 -20.83 0.65 -4.20
N GLY A 122 -19.66 1.27 -4.23
CA GLY A 122 -19.45 2.56 -4.90
C GLY A 122 -19.63 2.48 -6.42
N SER A 123 -20.09 3.58 -7.05
CA SER A 123 -20.30 3.69 -8.50
C SER A 123 -19.00 3.80 -9.32
N THR A 124 -17.85 3.51 -8.72
CA THR A 124 -16.53 3.75 -9.31
C THR A 124 -16.06 2.62 -10.24
N GLY A 125 -16.75 1.47 -10.24
CA GLY A 125 -16.31 0.27 -10.97
C GLY A 125 -15.08 -0.42 -10.35
N MET A 126 -14.60 0.06 -9.20
CA MET A 126 -13.55 -0.60 -8.44
C MET A 126 -14.09 -1.88 -7.78
N ILE A 127 -13.23 -2.88 -7.65
CA ILE A 127 -13.55 -4.17 -7.04
C ILE A 127 -12.93 -4.28 -5.65
N ASP A 128 -13.50 -5.14 -4.81
CA ASP A 128 -13.07 -5.31 -3.43
C ASP A 128 -11.77 -6.14 -3.30
N TRP A 129 -11.24 -6.22 -2.07
CA TRP A 129 -10.03 -6.98 -1.75
C TRP A 129 -10.11 -8.47 -2.13
N ARG A 130 -11.29 -9.09 -1.98
CA ARG A 130 -11.48 -10.50 -2.28
C ARG A 130 -11.38 -10.75 -3.79
N GLN A 131 -12.04 -9.91 -4.58
CA GLN A 131 -11.99 -9.98 -6.02
C GLN A 131 -10.58 -9.70 -6.55
N LEU A 132 -9.85 -8.76 -5.91
CA LEU A 132 -8.45 -8.53 -6.24
C LEU A 132 -7.55 -9.72 -5.91
N TYR A 133 -7.72 -10.35 -4.75
CA TYR A 133 -7.00 -11.58 -4.41
C TYR A 133 -7.20 -12.65 -5.49
N ASP A 134 -8.45 -12.92 -5.89
CA ASP A 134 -8.76 -13.89 -6.93
C ASP A 134 -8.13 -13.53 -8.28
N HIS A 135 -8.07 -12.24 -8.62
CA HIS A 135 -7.41 -11.76 -9.82
C HIS A 135 -5.88 -11.96 -9.74
N GLN A 136 -5.25 -11.61 -8.62
CA GLN A 136 -3.81 -11.76 -8.41
C GLN A 136 -3.37 -13.20 -8.57
N MET A 137 -4.11 -14.17 -8.01
CA MET A 137 -3.76 -15.59 -8.12
C MET A 137 -3.82 -16.10 -9.57
N ARG A 138 -4.67 -15.50 -10.42
CA ARG A 138 -4.78 -15.85 -11.85
C ARG A 138 -3.74 -15.13 -12.72
N ALA A 139 -3.14 -14.06 -12.20
CA ALA A 139 -2.13 -13.27 -12.90
C ALA A 139 -0.76 -13.96 -12.97
N THR A 140 -0.63 -15.18 -12.43
CA THR A 140 0.62 -15.97 -12.35
C THR A 140 1.83 -15.15 -11.90
N PRO A 141 1.74 -14.47 -10.73
CA PRO A 141 2.84 -13.67 -10.20
C PRO A 141 3.95 -14.54 -9.60
N ASP A 142 5.18 -14.02 -9.60
CA ASP A 142 6.26 -14.57 -8.75
C ASP A 142 6.04 -14.16 -7.29
N HIS A 143 5.58 -12.92 -7.06
CA HIS A 143 5.28 -12.40 -5.73
C HIS A 143 3.94 -11.67 -5.69
N VAL A 144 3.16 -11.97 -4.65
CA VAL A 144 1.90 -11.31 -4.33
C VAL A 144 2.09 -10.49 -3.07
N ILE A 145 1.69 -9.23 -3.11
CA ILE A 145 1.84 -8.33 -1.98
C ILE A 145 0.52 -7.64 -1.69
N PHE A 146 0.18 -7.58 -0.41
CA PHE A 146 -0.92 -6.77 0.12
C PHE A 146 -0.32 -5.59 0.87
N GLY A 147 -0.60 -4.37 0.43
CA GLY A 147 -0.13 -3.14 1.09
C GLY A 147 -0.71 -3.00 2.50
N GLU A 148 -1.94 -3.47 2.69
CA GLU A 148 -2.55 -3.70 4.00
C GLU A 148 -3.50 -4.89 3.95
N ILE A 149 -3.69 -5.53 5.10
CA ILE A 149 -4.77 -6.49 5.33
C ILE A 149 -5.55 -5.95 6.52
N SER A 150 -6.67 -5.29 6.23
CA SER A 150 -7.65 -4.84 7.21
C SER A 150 -8.93 -5.64 7.00
N THR A 151 -9.43 -6.26 8.08
CA THR A 151 -10.69 -7.03 8.10
C THR A 151 -11.90 -6.13 8.02
#